data_AF-A0A9Q8Q522-F1
#
_entry.id   AF-A0A9Q8Q522-F1
#
_cell.length_a   1.000
_cell.length_b   1.000
_cell.length_c   1.000
_cell.angle_alpha   90.00
_cell.angle_beta   90.00
_cell.angle_gamma   90.00
#
_symmetry.space_group_name_H-M   'P 1'
#
loop_
_entity.id
_entity.type
_entity.pdbx_description
1 polymer ?
#
loop_
_entity_poly.entity_id
_entity_poly.type
_entity_poly.pdbx_seq_one_letter_code
_entity_poly.pdbx_strand_id
1 'polypeptide(L)'
;MTPRQTIAAYVRQNRTIPPGSILWLYASGMDDLVSTDEVDGSLDAWLEKIGAPSELTVYLDTPEGDFEDEWCIDTSILSQPVPIRKATVPAKVIARRERVEAFGEKVISTAEQITQLYTDYLTNMYRRDFGYVGGSPLVRVNWAAKHSWGGHRNITISPGYLYEPDLVEIYGLHMFACHFHEYAHVCMDKEIGSFYSSNRLDHLKALVAHELAHFLQSNTHSRNFTQAATQHLPRLDYRTPHGEGWQFLYRYLKKPLNLRLN
;
A
#
# COMPACT_ATOMS: atom_id res chain seq x y z
N MET A 1 32.73 3.53 -12.41
CA MET A 1 31.36 3.01 -12.19
C MET A 1 31.50 1.52 -12.07
N THR A 2 30.89 0.90 -11.06
CA THR A 2 31.15 -0.52 -10.79
C THR A 2 30.16 -1.41 -11.55
N PRO A 3 30.54 -2.63 -11.93
CA PRO A 3 29.64 -3.55 -12.60
C PRO A 3 28.33 -3.81 -11.85
N ARG A 4 28.39 -3.86 -10.51
CA ARG A 4 27.19 -3.96 -9.67
C ARG A 4 26.21 -2.81 -9.92
N GLN A 5 26.70 -1.59 -10.10
CA GLN A 5 25.84 -0.43 -10.38
C GLN A 5 25.12 -0.58 -11.72
N THR A 6 25.82 -1.07 -12.75
CA THR A 6 25.26 -1.29 -14.08
C THR A 6 24.21 -2.40 -14.06
N ILE A 7 24.54 -3.57 -13.50
CA ILE A 7 23.63 -4.72 -13.39
C ILE A 7 22.39 -4.35 -12.57
N ALA A 8 22.57 -3.71 -11.41
CA ALA A 8 21.46 -3.28 -10.57
C ALA A 8 20.56 -2.25 -11.28
N ALA A 9 21.11 -1.40 -12.15
CA ALA A 9 20.30 -0.46 -12.91
C ALA A 9 19.50 -1.11 -14.04
N TYR A 10 20.02 -2.18 -14.63
CA TYR A 10 19.28 -3.03 -15.57
C TYR A 10 18.12 -3.75 -14.89
N VAL A 11 18.38 -4.40 -13.74
CA VAL A 11 17.33 -5.04 -12.94
C VAL A 11 16.25 -4.01 -12.54
N ARG A 12 16.66 -2.80 -12.15
CA ARG A 12 15.75 -1.69 -11.79
C ARG A 12 14.87 -1.15 -12.92
N GLN A 13 15.12 -1.54 -14.17
CA GLN A 13 14.19 -1.24 -15.26
C GLN A 13 12.84 -1.95 -15.05
N ASN A 14 12.87 -3.16 -14.50
CA ASN A 14 11.72 -4.04 -14.40
C ASN A 14 11.30 -4.34 -12.94
N ARG A 15 12.22 -4.24 -11.98
CA ARG A 15 11.98 -4.64 -10.58
C ARG A 15 12.59 -3.69 -9.57
N THR A 16 11.85 -3.38 -8.50
CA THR A 16 12.44 -2.68 -7.35
C THR A 16 13.39 -3.62 -6.62
N ILE A 17 14.62 -3.19 -6.35
CA ILE A 17 15.58 -3.92 -5.52
C ILE A 17 15.49 -3.37 -4.09
N PRO A 18 14.95 -4.12 -3.11
CA PRO A 18 14.91 -3.71 -1.71
C PRO A 18 16.32 -3.47 -1.12
N PRO A 19 16.45 -2.61 -0.09
CA PRO A 19 17.69 -2.51 0.67
C PRO A 19 18.05 -3.87 1.31
N GLY A 20 19.32 -4.26 1.22
CA GLY A 20 19.81 -5.53 1.76
C GLY A 20 19.74 -6.72 0.79
N SER A 21 19.22 -6.53 -0.43
CA SER A 21 19.24 -7.56 -1.47
C SER A 21 20.63 -7.87 -2.01
N ILE A 22 20.84 -9.12 -2.41
CA ILE A 22 22.03 -9.61 -3.09
C ILE A 22 21.68 -9.90 -4.55
N LEU A 23 22.57 -9.52 -5.47
CA LEU A 23 22.46 -9.91 -6.88
C LEU A 23 23.49 -11.00 -7.14
N TRP A 24 23.02 -12.20 -7.48
CA TRP A 24 23.84 -13.35 -7.82
C TRP A 24 24.01 -13.45 -9.33
N LEU A 25 25.21 -13.78 -9.77
CA LEU A 25 25.58 -13.99 -11.16
C LEU A 25 25.76 -15.48 -11.41
N TYR A 26 25.19 -15.94 -12.51
CA TYR A 26 25.35 -17.28 -13.05
C TYR A 26 25.74 -17.21 -14.52
N ALA A 27 26.60 -18.12 -14.94
CA ALA A 27 26.94 -18.32 -16.34
C ALA A 27 26.77 -19.80 -16.68
N SER A 28 26.27 -20.07 -17.89
CA SER A 28 26.10 -21.44 -18.38
C SER A 28 27.43 -22.20 -18.32
N GLY A 29 27.43 -23.34 -17.62
CA GLY A 29 28.63 -24.17 -17.44
C GLY A 29 29.38 -23.94 -16.12
N MET A 30 28.89 -23.06 -15.25
CA MET A 30 29.34 -22.94 -13.86
C MET A 30 28.46 -23.78 -12.93
N ASP A 31 29.08 -24.34 -11.87
CA ASP A 31 28.37 -25.11 -10.85
C ASP A 31 27.74 -24.22 -9.75
N ASP A 32 28.30 -23.02 -9.52
CA ASP A 32 27.92 -22.13 -8.42
C ASP A 32 27.59 -20.70 -8.88
N LEU A 33 26.73 -20.05 -8.10
CA LEU A 33 26.40 -18.63 -8.17
C LEU A 33 27.51 -17.79 -7.51
N VAL A 34 27.78 -16.60 -8.05
CA VAL A 34 28.75 -15.65 -7.46
C VAL A 34 28.07 -14.30 -7.23
N SER A 35 28.21 -13.73 -6.03
CA SER A 35 27.58 -12.45 -5.74
C SER A 35 28.28 -11.31 -6.46
N THR A 36 27.51 -10.35 -6.96
CA THR A 36 28.06 -9.09 -7.50
C THR A 36 28.94 -8.34 -6.50
N ASP A 37 28.75 -8.52 -5.19
CA ASP A 37 29.61 -7.93 -4.15
C ASP A 37 31.00 -8.61 -4.09
N GLU A 38 31.08 -9.89 -4.46
CA GLU A 38 32.34 -10.67 -4.45
C GLU A 38 33.22 -10.33 -5.66
N VAL A 39 32.62 -9.88 -6.76
CA VAL A 39 33.30 -9.59 -8.04
C VAL A 39 33.35 -8.12 -8.42
N ASP A 40 32.87 -7.20 -7.57
CA ASP A 40 32.73 -5.77 -7.90
C ASP A 40 34.05 -5.11 -8.35
N GLY A 41 35.20 -5.63 -7.89
CA GLY A 41 36.54 -5.18 -8.29
C GLY A 41 37.31 -6.10 -9.25
N SER A 42 36.74 -7.25 -9.64
CA SER A 42 37.43 -8.30 -10.41
C SER A 42 36.53 -8.95 -11.47
N LEU A 43 35.40 -8.32 -11.81
CA LEU A 43 34.42 -8.92 -12.72
C LEU A 43 35.02 -9.26 -14.09
N ASP A 44 35.85 -8.40 -14.66
CA ASP A 44 36.48 -8.67 -15.96
C ASP A 44 37.36 -9.93 -15.89
N ALA A 45 38.16 -10.08 -14.82
CA ALA A 45 38.97 -11.27 -14.60
C ALA A 45 38.11 -12.52 -14.34
N TRP A 46 36.96 -12.36 -13.66
CA TRP A 46 36.00 -13.44 -13.47
C TRP A 46 35.38 -13.86 -14.80
N LEU A 47 34.95 -12.92 -15.63
CA LEU A 47 34.40 -13.16 -16.97
C LEU A 47 35.42 -13.86 -17.87
N GLU A 48 36.67 -13.37 -17.91
CA GLU A 48 37.75 -14.02 -18.66
C GLU A 48 37.97 -15.47 -18.20
N LYS A 49 37.98 -15.73 -16.89
CA LYS A 49 38.17 -17.06 -16.31
C LYS A 49 37.08 -18.04 -16.75
N ILE A 50 35.84 -17.58 -16.89
CA ILE A 50 34.71 -18.41 -17.31
C ILE A 50 34.50 -18.42 -18.83
N GLY A 51 35.45 -17.86 -19.61
CA GLY A 51 35.43 -17.91 -21.08
C GLY A 51 34.68 -16.75 -21.75
N ALA A 52 34.49 -15.64 -21.04
CA ALA A 52 33.82 -14.42 -21.50
C ALA A 52 32.45 -14.69 -22.17
N PRO A 53 31.47 -15.23 -21.41
CA PRO A 53 30.17 -15.57 -21.95
C PRO A 53 29.50 -14.32 -22.53
N SER A 54 28.71 -14.50 -23.59
CA SER A 54 27.91 -13.42 -24.17
C SER A 54 26.74 -13.01 -23.28
N GLU A 55 26.30 -13.89 -22.38
CA GLU A 55 25.16 -13.68 -21.49
C GLU A 55 25.45 -14.15 -20.07
N LEU A 56 24.87 -13.46 -19.09
CA LEU A 56 24.84 -13.85 -17.68
C LEU A 56 23.40 -13.92 -17.21
N THR A 57 23.08 -14.90 -16.39
CA THR A 57 21.84 -14.89 -15.62
C THR A 57 22.09 -14.19 -14.29
N VAL A 58 21.24 -13.24 -13.95
CA VAL A 58 21.27 -12.51 -12.68
C VAL A 58 20.07 -12.93 -11.86
N TYR A 59 20.30 -13.43 -10.65
CA TYR A 59 19.25 -13.71 -9.69
C TYR A 59 19.21 -12.61 -8.63
N LEU A 60 18.01 -12.16 -8.28
CA LEU A 60 17.81 -11.25 -7.15
C LEU A 60 17.39 -12.05 -5.92
N ASP A 61 18.23 -12.01 -4.90
CA ASP A 61 17.94 -12.53 -3.58
C ASP A 61 17.49 -11.38 -2.67
N THR A 62 16.27 -11.46 -2.18
CA THR A 62 15.68 -10.43 -1.32
C THR A 62 15.71 -10.88 0.15
N PRO A 63 15.83 -9.93 1.11
CA PRO A 63 15.67 -10.26 2.54
C PRO A 63 14.32 -10.90 2.89
N GLU A 64 13.35 -10.85 1.97
CA GLU A 64 12.01 -11.40 2.09
C GLU A 64 11.93 -12.87 1.60
N GLY A 65 13.00 -13.41 1.01
CA GLY A 65 13.12 -14.81 0.59
C GLY A 65 12.72 -15.10 -0.86
N ASP A 66 12.42 -14.08 -1.66
CA ASP A 66 12.15 -14.25 -3.09
C ASP A 66 13.48 -14.46 -3.83
N PHE A 67 13.71 -15.66 -4.36
CA PHE A 67 14.83 -16.01 -5.26
C PHE A 67 14.35 -16.34 -6.69
N GLU A 68 13.05 -16.17 -6.97
CA GLU A 68 12.43 -16.53 -8.26
C GLU A 68 12.71 -15.50 -9.36
N ASP A 69 13.23 -14.33 -8.99
CA ASP A 69 13.49 -13.22 -9.90
C ASP A 69 14.83 -13.43 -10.63
N GLU A 70 14.77 -13.82 -11.92
CA GLU A 70 15.95 -13.97 -12.79
C GLU A 70 15.91 -13.07 -14.03
N TRP A 71 17.09 -12.61 -14.47
CA TRP A 71 17.27 -11.86 -15.72
C TRP A 71 18.46 -12.40 -16.51
N CYS A 72 18.25 -12.77 -17.77
CA CYS A 72 19.34 -12.98 -18.71
C CYS A 72 19.78 -11.62 -19.27
N ILE A 73 21.05 -11.26 -19.07
CA ILE A 73 21.65 -10.01 -19.53
C ILE A 73 22.82 -10.28 -20.46
N ASP A 74 22.92 -9.54 -21.56
CA ASP A 74 24.09 -9.57 -22.45
C ASP A 74 25.29 -8.93 -21.74
N THR A 75 26.46 -9.57 -21.74
CA THR A 75 27.65 -9.05 -21.02
C THR A 75 28.17 -7.75 -21.58
N SER A 76 27.85 -7.41 -22.84
CA SER A 76 28.19 -6.10 -23.43
C SER A 76 27.58 -4.94 -22.65
N ILE A 77 26.48 -5.14 -21.88
CA ILE A 77 25.88 -4.08 -21.06
C ILE A 77 26.84 -3.49 -20.04
N LEU A 78 27.82 -4.28 -19.59
CA LEU A 78 28.81 -3.86 -18.58
C LEU A 78 29.70 -2.72 -19.10
N SER A 79 29.84 -2.64 -20.43
CA SER A 79 30.56 -1.57 -21.13
C SER A 79 29.68 -0.41 -21.57
N GLN A 80 28.36 -0.54 -21.43
CA GLN A 80 27.38 0.47 -21.84
C GLN A 80 27.07 1.47 -20.71
N PRO A 81 26.68 2.71 -21.04
CA PRO A 81 26.18 3.64 -20.04
C PRO A 81 24.91 3.09 -19.38
N VAL A 82 24.74 3.41 -18.09
CA VAL A 82 23.60 2.97 -17.29
C VAL A 82 22.29 3.27 -18.01
N PRO A 83 21.39 2.27 -18.20
CA PRO A 83 20.11 2.52 -18.80
C PRO A 83 19.35 3.51 -17.92
N ILE A 84 19.07 4.69 -18.49
CA ILE A 84 18.17 5.63 -17.85
C ILE A 84 16.81 4.96 -17.83
N ARG A 85 16.26 4.75 -16.63
CA ARG A 85 14.91 4.21 -16.49
C ARG A 85 13.98 5.07 -17.31
N LYS A 86 13.44 4.53 -18.40
CA LYS A 86 12.41 5.23 -19.19
C LYS A 86 11.31 5.58 -18.21
N ALA A 87 11.00 6.87 -18.10
CA ALA A 87 9.98 7.35 -17.19
C ALA A 87 8.63 6.75 -17.60
N THR A 88 8.26 5.62 -17.00
CA THR A 88 6.93 5.07 -17.12
C THR A 88 6.01 5.88 -16.22
N VAL A 89 4.87 6.28 -16.77
CA VAL A 89 3.85 6.96 -15.98
C VAL A 89 3.46 6.02 -14.83
N PRO A 90 3.52 6.46 -13.56
CA PRO A 90 3.24 5.58 -12.44
C PRO A 90 1.84 4.97 -12.54
N ALA A 91 1.68 3.69 -12.18
CA ALA A 91 0.38 2.99 -12.26
C ALA A 91 -0.76 3.75 -11.56
N LYS A 92 -0.47 4.39 -10.41
CA LYS A 92 -1.42 5.25 -9.68
C LYS A 92 -1.94 6.44 -10.50
N VAL A 93 -1.12 6.99 -11.40
CA VAL A 93 -1.49 8.12 -12.28
C VAL A 93 -2.36 7.62 -13.42
N ILE A 94 -2.00 6.47 -14.01
CA ILE A 94 -2.80 5.82 -15.05
C ILE A 94 -4.19 5.47 -14.50
N ALA A 95 -4.26 4.76 -13.37
CA ALA A 95 -5.52 4.35 -12.76
C ALA A 95 -6.41 5.55 -12.38
N ARG A 96 -5.83 6.63 -11.82
CA ARG A 96 -6.59 7.85 -11.56
C ARG A 96 -7.17 8.44 -12.85
N ARG A 97 -6.36 8.52 -13.91
CA ARG A 97 -6.80 9.07 -15.20
C ARG A 97 -7.96 8.28 -15.78
N GLU A 98 -7.90 6.94 -15.76
CA GLU A 98 -9.00 6.07 -16.21
C GLU A 98 -10.30 6.33 -15.43
N ARG A 99 -10.20 6.53 -14.10
CA ARG A 99 -11.36 6.86 -13.27
C ARG A 99 -11.90 8.27 -13.55
N VAL A 100 -11.02 9.24 -13.85
CA VAL A 100 -11.43 10.59 -14.28
C VAL A 100 -12.13 10.55 -15.63
N GLU A 101 -11.62 9.78 -16.59
CA GLU A 101 -12.23 9.59 -17.90
C GLU A 101 -13.64 8.97 -17.79
N ALA A 102 -13.83 8.01 -16.89
CA ALA A 102 -15.11 7.33 -16.70
C ALA A 102 -16.14 8.13 -15.87
N PHE A 103 -15.72 8.82 -14.80
CA PHE A 103 -16.63 9.42 -13.81
C PHE A 103 -16.55 10.95 -13.72
N GLY A 104 -15.57 11.57 -14.39
CA GLY A 104 -15.32 13.00 -14.39
C GLY A 104 -14.44 13.48 -13.23
N GLU A 105 -13.60 14.48 -13.51
CA GLU A 105 -12.62 15.02 -12.55
C GLU A 105 -13.27 15.47 -11.24
N LYS A 106 -14.41 16.17 -11.30
CA LYS A 106 -15.12 16.66 -10.11
C LYS A 106 -15.45 15.53 -9.12
N VAL A 107 -15.91 14.38 -9.61
CA VAL A 107 -16.29 13.24 -8.76
C VAL A 107 -15.06 12.64 -8.10
N ILE A 108 -14.00 12.40 -8.88
CA ILE A 108 -12.73 11.83 -8.39
C ILE A 108 -12.06 12.77 -7.38
N SER A 109 -11.96 14.08 -7.68
CA SER A 109 -11.42 15.06 -6.74
C SER A 109 -12.25 15.14 -5.46
N THR A 110 -13.58 15.03 -5.55
CA THR A 110 -14.46 15.04 -4.37
C THR A 110 -14.17 13.84 -3.47
N ALA A 111 -13.98 12.64 -4.05
CA ALA A 111 -13.61 11.45 -3.27
C ALA A 111 -12.26 11.63 -2.56
N GLU A 112 -11.27 12.18 -3.27
CA GLU A 112 -9.95 12.48 -2.70
C GLU A 112 -10.04 13.49 -1.54
N GLN A 113 -10.81 14.56 -1.72
CA GLN A 113 -11.03 15.58 -0.69
C GLN A 113 -11.79 15.05 0.52
N ILE A 114 -12.87 14.29 0.30
CA ILE A 114 -13.67 13.70 1.39
C ILE A 114 -12.82 12.73 2.21
N THR A 115 -11.92 11.99 1.57
CA THR A 115 -10.99 11.09 2.26
C THR A 115 -10.18 11.87 3.29
N GLN A 116 -9.54 12.96 2.89
CA GLN A 116 -8.76 13.82 3.78
C GLN A 116 -9.64 14.48 4.86
N LEU A 117 -10.71 15.17 4.46
CA LEU A 117 -11.59 15.91 5.37
C LEU A 117 -12.21 15.01 6.44
N TYR A 118 -12.63 13.80 6.05
CA TYR A 118 -13.24 12.87 6.98
C TYR A 118 -12.22 12.25 7.94
N THR A 119 -10.98 11.97 7.47
CA THR A 119 -9.88 11.57 8.36
C THR A 119 -9.59 12.65 9.41
N ASP A 120 -9.53 13.92 9.01
CA ASP A 120 -9.26 15.03 9.93
C ASP A 120 -10.40 15.20 10.94
N TYR A 121 -11.65 15.13 10.47
CA TYR A 121 -12.83 15.17 11.32
C TYR A 121 -12.79 14.08 12.40
N LEU A 122 -12.59 12.82 11.98
CA LEU A 122 -12.55 11.67 12.88
C LEU A 122 -11.36 11.71 13.85
N THR A 123 -10.20 12.15 13.36
CA THR A 123 -9.01 12.33 14.21
C THR A 123 -9.27 13.39 15.27
N ASN A 124 -9.83 14.54 14.91
CA ASN A 124 -10.14 15.62 15.86
C ASN A 124 -11.22 15.19 16.88
N MET A 125 -12.20 14.41 16.44
CA MET A 125 -13.17 13.78 17.32
C MET A 125 -12.50 12.85 18.34
N TYR A 126 -11.53 12.03 17.91
CA TYR A 126 -10.74 11.17 18.80
C TYR A 126 -9.84 11.97 19.76
N ARG A 127 -9.18 13.04 19.27
CA ARG A 127 -8.37 13.93 20.10
C ARG A 127 -9.15 14.56 21.23
N ARG A 128 -10.33 15.10 20.93
CA ARG A 128 -11.21 15.76 21.91
C ARG A 128 -11.64 14.79 23.01
N ASP A 129 -12.03 13.58 22.63
CA ASP A 129 -12.71 12.67 23.56
C ASP A 129 -11.71 11.78 24.32
N PHE A 130 -10.57 11.42 23.70
CA PHE A 130 -9.54 10.57 24.32
C PHE A 130 -8.26 11.31 24.70
N GLY A 131 -8.16 12.62 24.46
CA GLY A 131 -6.95 13.40 24.76
C GLY A 131 -5.74 13.00 23.91
N TYR A 132 -5.95 12.48 22.70
CA TYR A 132 -4.86 12.09 21.81
C TYR A 132 -4.08 13.32 21.33
N VAL A 133 -2.75 13.29 21.48
CA VAL A 133 -1.80 14.33 21.05
C VAL A 133 -0.79 13.82 20.04
N GLY A 134 -0.89 12.55 19.63
CA GLY A 134 -0.07 12.02 18.55
C GLY A 134 -0.35 12.72 17.21
N GLY A 135 0.60 12.54 16.29
CA GLY A 135 0.52 13.11 14.95
C GLY A 135 -0.71 12.61 14.17
N SER A 136 -1.21 13.43 13.24
CA SER A 136 -2.21 12.96 12.27
C SER A 136 -1.58 11.99 11.27
N PRO A 137 -2.33 11.01 10.73
CA PRO A 137 -1.82 10.16 9.67
C PRO A 137 -1.53 10.98 8.41
N LEU A 138 -0.49 10.61 7.67
CA LEU A 138 -0.38 11.00 6.27
C LEU A 138 -1.45 10.26 5.47
N VAL A 139 -2.37 10.97 4.84
CA VAL A 139 -3.47 10.36 4.08
C VAL A 139 -3.06 10.23 2.62
N ARG A 140 -3.28 9.05 2.04
CA ARG A 140 -3.01 8.77 0.63
C ARG A 140 -4.23 8.15 -0.03
N VAL A 141 -4.54 8.58 -1.24
CA VAL A 141 -5.50 7.89 -2.10
C VAL A 141 -4.73 7.17 -3.19
N ASN A 142 -4.94 5.87 -3.33
CA ASN A 142 -4.28 5.05 -4.33
C ASN A 142 -5.31 4.33 -5.22
N TRP A 143 -5.58 4.92 -6.37
CA TRP A 143 -6.50 4.39 -7.36
C TRP A 143 -6.05 3.06 -8.01
N ALA A 144 -4.78 2.70 -7.90
CA ALA A 144 -4.24 1.46 -8.48
C ALA A 144 -4.17 0.29 -7.49
N ALA A 145 -4.35 0.53 -6.19
CA ALA A 145 -4.27 -0.53 -5.19
C ALA A 145 -5.61 -1.28 -5.07
N LYS A 146 -5.52 -2.59 -4.81
CA LYS A 146 -6.70 -3.46 -4.60
C LYS A 146 -7.33 -3.26 -3.22
N HIS A 147 -6.53 -2.97 -2.21
CA HIS A 147 -6.96 -2.90 -0.82
C HIS A 147 -6.46 -1.61 -0.16
N SER A 148 -7.21 -1.14 0.83
CA SER A 148 -6.81 -0.04 1.72
C SER A 148 -5.95 -0.60 2.85
N TRP A 149 -5.15 0.25 3.50
CA TRP A 149 -4.38 -0.14 4.68
C TRP A 149 -4.01 1.05 5.58
N GLY A 150 -4.01 0.83 6.89
CA GLY A 150 -3.53 1.76 7.90
C GLY A 150 -2.28 1.22 8.61
N GLY A 151 -1.29 2.09 8.83
CA GLY A 151 -0.06 1.75 9.54
C GLY A 151 0.32 2.81 10.57
N HIS A 152 1.54 2.74 11.10
CA HIS A 152 1.99 3.66 12.15
C HIS A 152 2.05 5.14 11.73
N ARG A 153 2.28 5.43 10.44
CA ARG A 153 2.54 6.80 9.94
C ARG A 153 1.48 7.33 8.99
N ASN A 154 0.73 6.45 8.35
CA ASN A 154 -0.12 6.80 7.23
C ASN A 154 -1.32 5.87 7.13
N ILE A 155 -2.35 6.36 6.43
CA ILE A 155 -3.43 5.54 5.92
C ILE A 155 -3.43 5.67 4.39
N THR A 156 -3.69 4.58 3.70
CA THR A 156 -3.92 4.56 2.26
C THR A 156 -5.32 4.04 1.99
N ILE A 157 -6.12 4.85 1.31
CA ILE A 157 -7.46 4.50 0.88
C ILE A 157 -7.41 4.15 -0.61
N SER A 158 -7.93 2.98 -0.93
CA SER A 158 -7.94 2.42 -2.28
C SER A 158 -9.38 2.28 -2.75
N PRO A 159 -10.01 3.36 -3.24
CA PRO A 159 -11.44 3.37 -3.53
C PRO A 159 -11.79 2.80 -4.91
N GLY A 160 -10.82 2.23 -5.64
CA GLY A 160 -10.98 1.84 -7.05
C GLY A 160 -12.23 1.00 -7.31
N TYR A 161 -12.50 0.01 -6.43
CA TYR A 161 -13.65 -0.89 -6.53
C TYR A 161 -15.02 -0.18 -6.40
N LEU A 162 -15.07 1.02 -5.80
CA LEU A 162 -16.29 1.83 -5.72
C LEU A 162 -16.59 2.52 -7.05
N TYR A 163 -15.60 2.61 -7.93
CA TYR A 163 -15.66 3.30 -9.22
C TYR A 163 -15.36 2.31 -10.35
N GLU A 164 -15.95 1.12 -10.26
CA GLU A 164 -16.08 0.24 -11.43
C GLU A 164 -17.32 0.66 -12.25
N PRO A 165 -17.26 0.55 -13.59
CA PRO A 165 -18.38 0.89 -14.48
C PRO A 165 -19.57 -0.06 -14.35
N ASP A 166 -19.41 -1.18 -13.65
CA ASP A 166 -20.47 -2.17 -13.39
C ASP A 166 -21.55 -1.57 -12.46
N LEU A 167 -22.56 -0.96 -13.08
CA LEU A 167 -23.79 -0.52 -12.44
C LEU A 167 -24.79 -1.67 -12.45
N VAL A 168 -25.45 -1.90 -11.32
CA VAL A 168 -26.54 -2.88 -11.22
C VAL A 168 -27.83 -2.19 -11.65
N GLU A 169 -28.64 -2.83 -12.51
CA GLU A 169 -29.97 -2.36 -12.85
C GLU A 169 -30.96 -2.75 -11.75
N ILE A 170 -31.52 -1.76 -11.06
CA ILE A 170 -32.53 -1.95 -10.02
C ILE A 170 -33.77 -1.14 -10.42
N TYR A 171 -34.89 -1.82 -10.66
CA TYR A 171 -36.15 -1.20 -11.10
C TYR A 171 -36.02 -0.33 -12.38
N GLY A 172 -35.17 -0.73 -13.34
CA GLY A 172 -34.93 0.03 -14.57
C GLY A 172 -33.96 1.21 -14.44
N LEU A 173 -33.33 1.37 -13.27
CA LEU A 173 -32.32 2.39 -13.01
C LEU A 173 -30.95 1.74 -12.83
N HIS A 174 -29.98 2.16 -13.65
CA HIS A 174 -28.57 1.79 -13.46
C HIS A 174 -28.01 2.55 -12.26
N MET A 175 -27.78 1.85 -11.15
CA MET A 175 -27.31 2.47 -9.92
C MET A 175 -26.12 1.73 -9.32
N PHE A 176 -25.31 2.50 -8.59
CA PHE A 176 -24.28 1.93 -7.75
C PHE A 176 -24.94 1.21 -6.58
N ALA A 177 -24.78 -0.10 -6.52
CA ALA A 177 -25.29 -0.96 -5.47
C ALA A 177 -24.15 -1.86 -5.02
N CYS A 178 -23.34 -1.38 -4.09
CA CYS A 178 -22.26 -2.15 -3.50
C CYS A 178 -22.63 -2.49 -2.06
N HIS A 179 -22.33 -3.72 -1.67
CA HIS A 179 -22.36 -4.14 -0.28
C HIS A 179 -20.97 -3.93 0.32
N PHE A 180 -20.88 -3.15 1.39
CA PHE A 180 -19.61 -2.95 2.09
C PHE A 180 -19.34 -4.20 2.92
N HIS A 181 -18.31 -4.96 2.55
CA HIS A 181 -17.95 -6.20 3.22
C HIS A 181 -16.88 -5.95 4.28
N GLU A 182 -17.22 -6.24 5.53
CA GLU A 182 -16.27 -6.37 6.63
C GLU A 182 -15.79 -7.82 6.82
N TYR A 183 -14.75 -7.98 7.64
CA TYR A 183 -14.20 -9.29 7.98
C TYR A 183 -15.26 -10.22 8.60
N ALA A 184 -15.15 -11.51 8.32
CA ALA A 184 -16.16 -12.51 8.70
C ALA A 184 -16.51 -12.52 10.21
N HIS A 185 -15.55 -12.20 11.08
CA HIS A 185 -15.78 -12.18 12.53
C HIS A 185 -16.44 -10.90 13.05
N VAL A 186 -16.51 -9.84 12.25
CA VAL A 186 -17.20 -8.57 12.59
C VAL A 186 -18.33 -8.23 11.63
N CYS A 187 -18.54 -9.01 10.56
CA CYS A 187 -19.50 -8.67 9.51
C CYS A 187 -20.95 -8.57 10.00
N MET A 188 -21.30 -9.32 11.06
CA MET A 188 -22.63 -9.33 11.68
C MET A 188 -22.77 -8.34 12.86
N ASP A 189 -21.70 -7.61 13.19
CA ASP A 189 -21.75 -6.62 14.26
C ASP A 189 -22.68 -5.46 13.86
N LYS A 190 -23.63 -5.11 14.72
CA LYS A 190 -24.65 -4.09 14.41
C LYS A 190 -24.09 -2.67 14.28
N GLU A 191 -22.92 -2.43 14.85
CA GLU A 191 -22.30 -1.10 14.84
C GLU A 191 -21.17 -1.05 13.82
N ILE A 192 -20.32 -2.07 13.74
CA ILE A 192 -19.15 -2.05 12.85
C ILE A 192 -19.23 -2.97 11.64
N GLY A 193 -20.21 -3.85 11.57
CA GLY A 193 -20.31 -4.84 10.52
C GLY A 193 -20.66 -4.29 9.13
N SER A 194 -20.83 -5.24 8.23
CA SER A 194 -21.13 -5.00 6.82
C SER A 194 -22.46 -4.24 6.67
N PHE A 195 -22.57 -3.43 5.62
CA PHE A 195 -23.80 -2.68 5.35
C PHE A 195 -24.03 -2.48 3.86
N TYR A 196 -25.29 -2.23 3.51
CA TYR A 196 -25.68 -1.82 2.17
C TYR A 196 -25.78 -0.30 2.09
N SER A 197 -25.22 0.30 1.03
CA SER A 197 -25.49 1.70 0.67
C SER A 197 -25.36 1.91 -0.83
N SER A 198 -26.29 2.68 -1.39
CA SER A 198 -26.25 3.17 -2.77
C SER A 198 -25.38 4.42 -2.96
N ASN A 199 -24.82 4.98 -1.88
CA ASN A 199 -23.97 6.15 -1.93
C ASN A 199 -22.50 5.77 -1.71
N ARG A 200 -21.68 5.95 -2.75
CA ARG A 200 -20.22 5.68 -2.75
C ARG A 200 -19.49 6.37 -1.60
N LEU A 201 -19.92 7.56 -1.18
CA LEU A 201 -19.28 8.30 -0.10
C LEU A 201 -19.46 7.62 1.26
N ASP A 202 -20.48 6.78 1.43
CA ASP A 202 -20.70 6.05 2.68
C ASP A 202 -19.68 4.93 2.83
N HIS A 203 -19.45 4.21 1.73
CA HIS A 203 -18.39 3.21 1.63
C HIS A 203 -17.01 3.84 1.83
N LEU A 204 -16.76 4.99 1.21
CA LEU A 204 -15.51 5.72 1.37
C LEU A 204 -15.28 6.14 2.83
N LYS A 205 -16.31 6.65 3.51
CA LYS A 205 -16.25 7.00 4.93
C LYS A 205 -16.01 5.79 5.81
N ALA A 206 -16.62 4.63 5.48
CA ALA A 206 -16.36 3.38 6.18
C ALA A 206 -14.90 2.93 6.03
N LEU A 207 -14.34 2.96 4.80
CA LEU A 207 -12.91 2.67 4.57
C LEU A 207 -12.00 3.59 5.37
N VAL A 208 -12.29 4.90 5.39
CA VAL A 208 -11.51 5.86 6.18
C VAL A 208 -11.55 5.53 7.66
N ALA A 209 -12.73 5.23 8.21
CA ALA A 209 -12.86 4.85 9.62
C ALA A 209 -12.12 3.52 9.92
N HIS A 210 -12.17 2.55 8.99
CA HIS A 210 -11.50 1.25 9.10
C HIS A 210 -9.98 1.42 9.18
N GLU A 211 -9.39 2.14 8.23
CA GLU A 211 -7.94 2.32 8.19
C GLU A 211 -7.42 3.28 9.26
N LEU A 212 -8.22 4.28 9.63
CA LEU A 212 -7.88 5.15 10.75
C LEU A 212 -7.87 4.39 12.07
N ALA A 213 -8.72 3.37 12.24
CA ALA A 213 -8.67 2.50 13.42
C ALA A 213 -7.33 1.75 13.50
N HIS A 214 -6.80 1.22 12.40
CA HIS A 214 -5.46 0.61 12.36
C HIS A 214 -4.34 1.60 12.70
N PHE A 215 -4.43 2.83 12.18
CA PHE A 215 -3.47 3.89 12.51
C PHE A 215 -3.49 4.21 14.01
N LEU A 216 -4.67 4.43 14.59
CA LEU A 216 -4.81 4.76 16.01
C LEU A 216 -4.41 3.60 16.91
N GLN A 217 -4.76 2.37 16.52
CA GLN A 217 -4.35 1.13 17.20
C GLN A 217 -2.82 1.05 17.33
N SER A 218 -2.12 1.32 16.23
CA SER A 218 -0.66 1.40 16.17
C SER A 218 -0.06 2.52 17.04
N ASN A 219 -0.87 3.51 17.44
CA ASN A 219 -0.42 4.71 18.13
C ASN A 219 -0.98 4.85 19.55
N THR A 220 -1.29 3.74 20.21
CA THR A 220 -1.86 3.69 21.58
C THR A 220 -0.85 3.88 22.72
N HIS A 221 0.43 4.16 22.43
CA HIS A 221 1.44 4.40 23.46
C HIS A 221 1.08 5.61 24.34
N SER A 222 1.30 5.52 25.67
CA SER A 222 0.90 6.53 26.66
C SER A 222 1.37 7.96 26.33
N ARG A 223 2.59 8.11 25.80
CA ARG A 223 3.14 9.40 25.30
C ARG A 223 2.24 10.15 24.30
N ASN A 224 1.35 9.45 23.60
CA ASN A 224 0.45 10.03 22.61
C ASN A 224 -0.86 10.53 23.24
N PHE A 225 -0.98 10.54 24.56
CA PHE A 225 -2.20 10.94 25.27
C PHE A 225 -1.89 11.95 26.38
N THR A 226 -2.73 12.96 26.53
CA THR A 226 -2.69 13.87 27.68
C THR A 226 -3.19 13.18 28.94
N GLN A 227 -2.71 13.63 30.10
CA GLN A 227 -3.27 13.21 31.39
C GLN A 227 -4.72 13.68 31.61
N ALA A 228 -5.16 14.75 30.93
CA ALA A 228 -6.47 15.38 31.08
C ALA A 228 -7.55 14.84 30.11
N ALA A 229 -7.40 13.61 29.61
CA ALA A 229 -8.34 13.03 28.66
C ALA A 229 -9.76 12.93 29.24
N THR A 230 -10.77 13.35 28.46
CA THR A 230 -12.19 13.26 28.83
C THR A 230 -12.63 11.80 29.02
N GLN A 231 -12.04 10.89 28.25
CA GLN A 231 -12.21 9.44 28.36
C GLN A 231 -10.85 8.77 28.25
N HIS A 232 -10.60 7.78 29.09
CA HIS A 232 -9.41 6.94 28.97
C HIS A 232 -9.68 5.77 28.01
N LEU A 233 -8.62 5.33 27.32
CA LEU A 233 -8.71 4.10 26.53
C LEU A 233 -8.98 2.90 27.45
N PRO A 234 -9.91 2.00 27.07
CA PRO A 234 -10.13 0.78 27.81
C PRO A 234 -8.88 -0.10 27.76
N ARG A 235 -8.70 -0.92 28.81
CA ARG A 235 -7.60 -1.89 28.93
C ARG A 235 -7.88 -3.11 28.06
N LEU A 236 -7.65 -2.96 26.75
CA LEU A 236 -7.80 -4.01 25.74
C LEU A 236 -6.44 -4.36 25.13
N ASP A 237 -6.38 -5.48 24.40
CA ASP A 237 -5.25 -5.75 23.53
C ASP A 237 -5.38 -4.95 22.21
N TYR A 238 -4.47 -4.00 22.02
CA TYR A 238 -4.36 -3.20 20.79
C TYR A 238 -3.30 -3.74 19.84
N ARG A 239 -2.65 -4.86 20.12
CA ARG A 239 -1.63 -5.42 19.21
C ARG A 239 -2.22 -6.34 18.15
N THR A 240 -3.34 -6.98 18.45
CA THR A 240 -4.01 -7.91 17.54
C THR A 240 -4.77 -7.16 16.43
N PRO A 241 -4.40 -7.32 15.14
CA PRO A 241 -5.15 -6.74 14.03
C PRO A 241 -6.61 -7.19 14.04
N HIS A 242 -7.54 -6.27 13.86
CA HIS A 242 -8.99 -6.52 13.91
C HIS A 242 -9.50 -7.16 15.22
N GLY A 243 -8.68 -7.18 16.27
CA GLY A 243 -9.02 -7.63 17.63
C GLY A 243 -9.79 -6.58 18.42
N GLU A 244 -9.97 -6.81 19.73
CA GLU A 244 -10.83 -5.99 20.59
C GLU A 244 -10.45 -4.50 20.58
N GLY A 245 -9.15 -4.17 20.62
CA GLY A 245 -8.68 -2.79 20.57
C GLY A 245 -9.03 -2.09 19.25
N TRP A 246 -8.84 -2.79 18.12
CA TRP A 246 -9.24 -2.27 16.82
C TRP A 246 -10.76 -2.08 16.72
N GLN A 247 -11.53 -3.09 17.16
CA GLN A 247 -12.99 -3.05 17.11
C GLN A 247 -13.55 -1.91 17.97
N PHE A 248 -12.96 -1.64 19.14
CA PHE A 248 -13.31 -0.48 19.97
C PHE A 248 -13.10 0.83 19.23
N LEU A 249 -11.91 1.02 18.64
CA LEU A 249 -11.58 2.24 17.90
C LEU A 249 -12.50 2.40 16.69
N TYR A 250 -12.66 1.35 15.89
CA TYR A 250 -13.47 1.39 14.69
C TYR A 250 -14.94 1.69 15.00
N ARG A 251 -15.51 1.05 16.04
CA ARG A 251 -16.87 1.32 16.53
C ARG A 251 -17.06 2.78 16.89
N TYR A 252 -16.10 3.36 17.60
CA TYR A 252 -16.11 4.78 17.93
C TYR A 252 -16.05 5.67 16.68
N LEU A 253 -15.13 5.37 15.76
CA LEU A 253 -14.93 6.13 14.52
C LEU A 253 -16.10 6.01 13.53
N LYS A 254 -16.84 4.91 13.55
CA LYS A 254 -17.98 4.66 12.66
C LYS A 254 -19.28 5.29 13.16
N LYS A 255 -19.36 5.74 14.43
CA LYS A 255 -20.56 6.39 15.00
C LYS A 255 -21.18 7.47 14.10
N PRO A 256 -20.42 8.44 13.54
CA PRO A 256 -21.01 9.50 12.71
C PRO A 256 -21.63 8.96 11.42
N LEU A 257 -21.07 7.89 10.84
CA LEU A 257 -21.63 7.24 9.66
C LEU A 257 -22.91 6.48 10.01
N ASN A 258 -22.91 5.75 11.12
CA ASN A 258 -24.07 4.98 11.58
C ASN A 258 -25.28 5.86 11.91
N LEU A 259 -25.07 7.07 12.46
CA LEU A 259 -26.14 8.05 12.71
C LEU A 259 -26.87 8.52 11.44
N ARG A 260 -26.25 8.33 10.28
CA ARG A 260 -26.83 8.68 8.97
C ARG A 260 -27.40 7.45 8.25
N LEU A 261 -26.87 6.25 8.54
CA LEU A 261 -27.35 4.99 7.97
C LEU A 261 -28.61 4.46 8.67
N ASN A 262 -28.81 4.82 9.94
CA ASN A 262 -29.94 4.46 10.79
C ASN A 262 -30.86 5.66 11.02
#